data_AF-A0A427YSS0-F1
#
_entry.id   AF-A0A427YSS0-F1
#
_cell.length_a   1.000
_cell.length_b   1.000
_cell.length_c   1.000
_cell.angle_alpha   90.00
_cell.angle_beta   90.00
_cell.angle_gamma   90.00
#
_symmetry.space_group_name_H-M   'P 1'
#
loop_
_entity.id
_entity.type
_entity.pdbx_description
1 polymer ?
#
loop_
_entity_poly.entity_id
_entity_poly.type
_entity_poly.pdbx_seq_one_letter_code
_entity_poly.pdbx_strand_id
1 'polypeptide(L)'
;MSNPAPFPKEASLGKPVCVFCGSSPGSQPIFTLAAQAVGEALTREKIPLVYGGGRRGIMGVVSQAVLNSGGYVHGIVPRALMSRASEHTPTPSSTASSGTPAPGADLKSKEGVGKDLLEDDVDGRLSMEVVGSMHDRKLKMAQISTGGFIVLPGGYGTFEEALEMITWNQLGIHKLPVVILNINNLFTPLRKLFEDASESGFINPENLSLVSIVDLPEGEAANADESKAGEWGEAAVKALRDWSVSDRAGYNLQWAADENHVKAHPETASQIPPPPRTSSRALSLFTTMRFTSPSSSRPTIPIEKGHVPLLDRHIARLRRAHEHFAERGGEAVWGDWPGDEIVWEALQRGLEDSERAKQGDWRVRLLIHPGPHIEVQVLPAPADAGPFSLTFPPPASSSRRPLILDPHATALEDTLDRDVWLYKTTQRAHYDAASVRGGPSHPEVLLHTPTHLLETATSNVALRLPLPPKGDAAGASEHEWVTPCLAETRPFLDGTVRQELLERGVIREGEVTVEDWERCRVESKGGVVVVVGFNGLRGVWAAELVQP
;
A
#
# COMPACT_ATOMS: atom_id res chain seq x y z
N MET A 1 -2.44 13.21 -6.75
CA MET A 1 -1.38 14.05 -7.35
C MET A 1 -0.83 13.31 -8.56
N SER A 2 -0.98 13.86 -9.77
CA SER A 2 -0.55 13.20 -11.02
C SER A 2 0.96 13.21 -11.15
N ASN A 3 1.59 12.04 -11.20
CA ASN A 3 3.00 11.94 -11.60
C ASN A 3 3.08 12.36 -13.09
N PRO A 4 3.97 13.27 -13.50
CA PRO A 4 4.07 13.66 -14.90
C PRO A 4 4.42 12.43 -15.74
N ALA A 5 3.65 12.18 -16.80
CA ALA A 5 3.92 11.09 -17.73
C ALA A 5 5.37 11.18 -18.24
N PRO A 6 6.10 10.06 -18.37
CA PRO A 6 7.52 10.04 -18.73
C PRO A 6 7.79 10.41 -20.20
N PHE A 7 6.77 10.89 -20.91
CA PHE A 7 6.82 11.22 -22.33
C PHE A 7 6.92 12.75 -22.50
N PRO A 8 7.64 13.24 -23.52
CA PRO A 8 7.83 14.67 -23.73
C PRO A 8 6.49 15.37 -24.02
N LYS A 9 6.21 16.43 -23.26
CA LYS A 9 4.96 17.22 -23.38
C LYS A 9 4.86 18.01 -24.71
N GLU A 10 5.99 18.25 -25.35
CA GLU A 10 6.13 19.05 -26.57
C GLU A 10 5.86 18.24 -27.84
N ALA A 11 5.95 16.90 -27.76
CA ALA A 11 5.53 16.02 -28.84
C ALA A 11 4.01 15.86 -28.75
N SER A 12 3.27 16.20 -29.81
CA SER A 12 1.81 16.01 -29.89
C SER A 12 1.43 14.52 -29.89
N LEU A 13 1.54 13.88 -28.73
CA LEU A 13 1.35 12.44 -28.51
C LEU A 13 -0.08 12.12 -28.06
N GLY A 14 -0.54 10.94 -28.44
CA GLY A 14 -1.77 10.32 -27.93
C GLY A 14 -1.63 9.86 -26.48
N LYS A 15 -2.73 9.31 -25.94
CA LYS A 15 -2.74 8.77 -24.57
C LYS A 15 -1.92 7.47 -24.50
N PRO A 16 -0.97 7.32 -23.57
CA PRO A 16 -0.14 6.12 -23.47
C PRO A 16 -0.94 4.83 -23.25
N VAL A 17 -0.54 3.76 -23.92
CA VAL A 17 -1.15 2.42 -23.84
C VAL A 17 -0.15 1.44 -23.25
N CYS A 18 -0.64 0.62 -22.31
CA CYS A 18 0.14 -0.48 -21.76
C CYS A 18 0.06 -1.70 -22.69
N VAL A 19 1.18 -2.39 -22.94
CA VAL A 19 1.18 -3.71 -23.57
C VAL A 19 1.69 -4.75 -22.59
N PHE A 20 0.81 -5.68 -22.20
CA PHE A 20 1.17 -6.90 -21.47
C PHE A 20 1.46 -8.01 -22.46
N CYS A 21 2.61 -8.66 -22.33
CA CYS A 21 3.04 -9.67 -23.29
C CYS A 21 4.14 -10.59 -22.74
N GLY A 22 4.35 -11.71 -23.43
CA GLY A 22 5.33 -12.71 -23.04
C GLY A 22 6.78 -12.22 -23.09
N SER A 23 7.58 -12.66 -22.11
CA SER A 23 9.04 -12.52 -22.13
C SER A 23 9.73 -13.52 -23.08
N SER A 24 8.98 -14.51 -23.57
CA SER A 24 9.39 -15.46 -24.60
C SER A 24 8.78 -15.08 -25.97
N PRO A 25 9.41 -15.45 -27.09
CA PRO A 25 8.89 -15.17 -28.43
C PRO A 25 7.68 -16.04 -28.82
N GLY A 26 7.44 -17.14 -28.10
CA GLY A 26 6.49 -18.18 -28.51
C GLY A 26 7.13 -19.18 -29.48
N SER A 27 6.36 -20.21 -29.85
CA SER A 27 6.82 -21.30 -30.73
C SER A 27 6.57 -21.06 -32.22
N GLN A 28 5.79 -20.04 -32.58
CA GLN A 28 5.39 -19.73 -33.95
C GLN A 28 5.68 -18.26 -34.30
N PRO A 29 6.17 -17.94 -35.51
CA PRO A 29 6.57 -16.58 -35.89
C PRO A 29 5.42 -15.56 -35.83
N ILE A 30 4.19 -16.00 -36.09
CA ILE A 30 2.98 -15.18 -36.03
C ILE A 30 2.87 -14.32 -34.74
N PHE A 31 3.34 -14.83 -33.59
CA PHE A 31 3.30 -14.09 -32.33
C PHE A 31 4.21 -12.86 -32.34
N THR A 32 5.45 -13.03 -32.81
CA THR A 32 6.41 -11.92 -32.93
C THR A 32 6.04 -10.98 -34.08
N LEU A 33 5.53 -11.49 -35.19
CA LEU A 33 5.08 -10.67 -36.33
C LEU A 33 3.88 -9.78 -35.93
N ALA A 34 2.91 -10.32 -35.20
CA ALA A 34 1.78 -9.55 -34.68
C ALA A 34 2.22 -8.50 -33.67
N ALA A 35 3.18 -8.82 -32.79
CA ALA A 35 3.74 -7.87 -31.83
C ALA A 35 4.47 -6.70 -32.51
N GLN A 36 5.21 -7.00 -33.59
CA GLN A 36 5.83 -5.97 -34.42
C GLN A 36 4.76 -5.06 -35.05
N ALA A 37 3.73 -5.65 -35.66
CA ALA A 37 2.64 -4.91 -36.28
C ALA A 37 1.91 -3.98 -35.29
N VAL A 38 1.71 -4.42 -34.04
CA VAL A 38 1.14 -3.58 -32.97
C VAL A 38 2.06 -2.40 -32.65
N GLY A 39 3.37 -2.62 -32.50
CA GLY A 39 4.31 -1.52 -32.22
C GLY A 39 4.35 -0.46 -33.33
N GLU A 40 4.33 -0.90 -34.59
CA GLU A 40 4.25 -0.02 -35.77
C GLU A 40 2.93 0.77 -35.80
N ALA A 41 1.80 0.12 -35.49
CA ALA A 41 0.48 0.75 -35.46
C ALA A 41 0.34 1.79 -34.34
N LEU A 42 0.81 1.49 -33.12
CA LEU A 42 0.83 2.47 -32.02
C LEU A 42 1.59 3.73 -32.42
N THR A 43 2.74 3.57 -33.08
CA THR A 43 3.57 4.70 -33.52
C THR A 43 2.89 5.53 -34.60
N ARG A 44 2.24 4.87 -35.58
CA ARG A 44 1.46 5.54 -36.64
C ARG A 44 0.36 6.44 -36.06
N GLU A 45 -0.26 6.01 -34.97
CA GLU A 45 -1.30 6.76 -34.23
C GLU A 45 -0.72 7.71 -33.17
N LYS A 46 0.62 7.83 -33.09
CA LYS A 46 1.36 8.65 -32.11
C LYS A 46 1.06 8.26 -30.65
N ILE A 47 0.76 6.99 -30.39
CA ILE A 47 0.47 6.45 -29.07
C ILE A 47 1.78 5.98 -28.41
N PRO A 48 2.17 6.54 -27.24
CA PRO A 48 3.32 6.05 -26.50
C PRO A 48 3.09 4.66 -25.89
N LEU A 49 4.13 3.83 -25.89
CA LEU A 49 4.11 2.48 -25.31
C LEU A 49 4.56 2.50 -23.84
N VAL A 50 3.76 1.91 -22.97
CA VAL A 50 4.14 1.49 -21.61
C VAL A 50 4.23 -0.02 -21.57
N TYR A 51 5.30 -0.60 -21.00
CA TYR A 51 5.42 -2.06 -20.93
C TYR A 51 6.35 -2.52 -19.79
N GLY A 52 6.51 -3.85 -19.66
CA GLY A 52 7.28 -4.50 -18.60
C GLY A 52 8.81 -4.35 -18.65
N GLY A 53 9.35 -3.63 -19.64
CA GLY A 53 10.80 -3.36 -19.69
C GLY A 53 11.69 -4.54 -20.08
N GLY A 54 11.11 -5.66 -20.54
CA GLY A 54 11.85 -6.79 -21.08
C GLY A 54 12.48 -6.48 -22.45
N ARG A 55 13.67 -7.02 -22.72
CA ARG A 55 14.41 -6.74 -23.97
C ARG A 55 14.40 -7.91 -24.97
N ARG A 56 13.73 -9.00 -24.60
CA ARG A 56 13.67 -10.27 -25.33
C ARG A 56 12.23 -10.70 -25.53
N GLY A 57 12.01 -11.73 -26.35
CA GLY A 57 10.68 -12.25 -26.64
C GLY A 57 9.74 -11.20 -27.22
N ILE A 58 8.44 -11.37 -26.99
CA ILE A 58 7.42 -10.45 -27.51
C ILE A 58 7.60 -9.03 -26.96
N MET A 59 7.97 -8.89 -25.68
CA MET A 59 8.31 -7.61 -25.06
C MET A 59 9.41 -6.84 -25.82
N GLY A 60 10.50 -7.52 -26.17
CA GLY A 60 11.58 -6.91 -26.95
C GLY A 60 11.14 -6.53 -28.36
N VAL A 61 10.32 -7.39 -29.00
CA VAL A 61 9.84 -7.14 -30.37
C VAL A 61 8.91 -5.92 -30.45
N VAL A 62 7.90 -5.83 -29.58
CA VAL A 62 6.95 -4.70 -29.62
C VAL A 62 7.63 -3.38 -29.28
N SER A 63 8.52 -3.35 -28.29
CA SER A 63 9.27 -2.14 -27.91
C SER A 63 10.24 -1.71 -29.01
N GLN A 64 10.97 -2.64 -29.63
CA GLN A 64 11.86 -2.32 -30.74
C GLN A 64 11.08 -1.82 -31.96
N ALA A 65 9.92 -2.40 -32.27
CA ALA A 65 9.08 -1.95 -33.38
C ALA A 65 8.59 -0.50 -33.19
N VAL A 66 8.20 -0.13 -31.97
CA VAL A 66 7.85 1.27 -31.63
C VAL A 66 9.05 2.19 -31.85
N LEU A 67 10.22 1.84 -31.32
CA LEU A 67 11.43 2.66 -31.42
C LEU A 67 11.90 2.82 -32.87
N ASN A 68 11.92 1.73 -33.65
CA ASN A 68 12.28 1.75 -35.07
C ASN A 68 11.34 2.60 -35.92
N SER A 69 10.06 2.65 -35.54
CA SER A 69 9.04 3.48 -36.18
C SER A 69 9.09 4.95 -35.74
N GLY A 70 9.96 5.26 -34.77
CA GLY A 70 10.17 6.58 -34.22
C GLY A 70 9.23 6.99 -33.07
N GLY A 71 8.56 6.02 -32.46
CA GLY A 71 7.68 6.21 -31.31
C GLY A 71 8.43 6.24 -29.97
N TYR A 72 7.67 6.41 -28.89
CA TYR A 72 8.20 6.53 -27.52
C TYR A 72 7.86 5.30 -26.70
N VAL A 73 8.83 4.82 -25.91
CA VAL A 73 8.71 3.64 -25.04
C VAL A 73 9.10 3.98 -23.62
N HIS A 74 8.28 3.54 -22.67
CA HIS A 74 8.58 3.57 -21.25
C HIS A 74 8.47 2.15 -20.65
N GLY A 75 9.60 1.59 -20.23
CA GLY A 75 9.67 0.28 -19.60
C GLY A 75 9.77 0.38 -18.09
N ILE A 76 9.01 -0.44 -17.36
CA ILE A 76 9.08 -0.49 -15.89
C ILE A 76 9.57 -1.87 -15.45
N VAL A 77 10.73 -1.91 -14.79
CA VAL A 77 11.44 -3.15 -14.44
C VAL A 77 11.60 -3.23 -12.91
N PRO A 78 11.23 -4.34 -12.28
CA PRO A 78 11.49 -4.53 -10.86
C PRO A 78 12.98 -4.79 -10.63
N ARG A 79 13.54 -4.26 -9.53
CA ARG A 79 14.97 -4.38 -9.21
C ARG A 79 15.47 -5.83 -9.19
N ALA A 80 14.60 -6.77 -8.82
CA ALA A 80 14.89 -8.22 -8.80
C ALA A 80 15.19 -8.81 -10.18
N LEU A 81 14.74 -8.19 -11.28
CA LEU A 81 14.91 -8.69 -12.65
C LEU A 81 16.02 -7.96 -13.41
N MET A 82 16.87 -7.18 -12.75
CA MET A 82 17.99 -6.47 -13.37
C MET A 82 19.27 -7.34 -13.42
N SER A 83 20.10 -7.17 -14.45
CA SER A 83 21.47 -7.69 -14.50
C SER A 83 22.50 -6.64 -14.10
N ARG A 84 23.57 -7.10 -13.43
CA ARG A 84 24.83 -6.35 -13.33
C ARG A 84 25.57 -6.50 -14.65
N ALA A 85 25.94 -5.40 -15.29
CA ALA A 85 26.82 -5.43 -16.46
C ALA A 85 28.24 -5.86 -16.05
N SER A 86 28.53 -7.17 -16.20
CA SER A 86 29.83 -7.76 -16.56
C SER A 86 29.91 -9.20 -16.02
N GLU A 87 29.49 -10.16 -16.84
CA GLU A 87 29.98 -11.55 -16.79
C GLU A 87 30.25 -11.97 -18.23
N HIS A 88 31.35 -11.47 -18.81
CA HIS A 88 31.97 -12.10 -19.97
C HIS A 88 33.22 -12.86 -19.50
N THR A 89 33.26 -14.13 -19.86
CA THR A 89 34.28 -15.15 -19.68
C THR A 89 35.73 -14.63 -19.79
N PRO A 90 36.67 -15.05 -18.91
CA PRO A 90 38.06 -14.60 -18.97
C PRO A 90 38.77 -15.24 -20.16
N THR A 91 39.32 -14.41 -21.06
CA THR A 91 40.40 -14.79 -21.98
C THR A 91 41.66 -14.04 -21.52
N PRO A 92 42.83 -14.69 -21.40
CA PRO A 92 43.98 -14.07 -20.74
C PRO A 92 44.74 -13.19 -21.71
N SER A 93 44.66 -11.86 -21.56
CA SER A 93 45.80 -10.95 -21.76
C SER A 93 45.38 -9.47 -21.61
N SER A 94 46.36 -8.68 -21.16
CA SER A 94 46.42 -7.22 -21.05
C SER A 94 45.89 -6.57 -19.76
N THR A 95 46.86 -6.38 -18.86
CA THR A 95 47.14 -5.18 -18.04
C THR A 95 45.98 -4.25 -17.67
N ALA A 96 45.75 -4.20 -16.35
CA ALA A 96 44.85 -3.31 -15.64
C ALA A 96 45.13 -1.82 -15.89
N SER A 97 44.06 -1.07 -16.17
CA SER A 97 43.95 0.35 -15.80
C SER A 97 42.67 0.56 -14.99
N SER A 98 42.85 0.98 -13.75
CA SER A 98 41.79 1.41 -12.84
C SER A 98 41.22 2.76 -13.29
N GLY A 99 39.98 2.76 -13.79
CA GLY A 99 39.16 3.95 -13.99
C GLY A 99 37.82 3.77 -13.30
N THR A 100 37.43 4.73 -12.45
CA THR A 100 36.11 4.78 -11.82
C THR A 100 35.03 4.95 -12.91
N PRO A 101 33.94 4.17 -12.94
CA PRO A 101 32.90 4.36 -13.95
C PRO A 101 32.07 5.61 -13.64
N ALA A 102 31.64 6.31 -14.68
CA ALA A 102 30.67 7.41 -14.58
C ALA A 102 29.30 6.90 -14.08
N PRO A 103 28.50 7.75 -13.39
CA PRO A 103 27.16 7.38 -12.95
C PRO A 103 26.22 7.29 -14.16
N GLY A 104 25.76 6.07 -14.48
CA GLY A 104 24.84 5.81 -15.59
C GLY A 104 25.11 4.57 -16.43
N ALA A 105 26.14 3.77 -16.13
CA ALA A 105 26.48 2.60 -16.94
C ALA A 105 25.61 1.36 -16.64
N ASP A 106 24.84 0.96 -17.65
CA ASP A 106 24.36 -0.39 -18.02
C ASP A 106 23.70 -1.26 -16.95
N LEU A 107 22.41 -1.01 -16.74
CA LEU A 107 21.52 -1.92 -16.04
C LEU A 107 20.45 -2.45 -16.99
N LYS A 108 20.51 -3.74 -17.36
CA LYS A 108 19.60 -4.37 -18.34
C LYS A 108 18.63 -5.33 -17.67
N SER A 109 17.45 -5.54 -18.26
CA SER A 109 16.52 -6.56 -17.80
C SER A 109 17.02 -7.98 -18.15
N LYS A 110 16.98 -8.89 -17.17
CA LYS A 110 17.20 -10.34 -17.34
C LYS A 110 15.94 -11.07 -17.82
N GLU A 111 14.82 -10.37 -17.98
CA GLU A 111 13.54 -10.98 -18.30
C GLU A 111 13.53 -11.53 -19.75
N GLY A 112 13.09 -12.79 -19.89
CA GLY A 112 12.83 -13.42 -21.17
C GLY A 112 13.93 -14.31 -21.75
N VAL A 113 13.62 -14.92 -22.89
CA VAL A 113 14.50 -15.86 -23.62
C VAL A 113 14.68 -15.37 -25.05
N GLY A 114 15.90 -15.48 -25.57
CA GLY A 114 16.26 -15.06 -26.94
C GLY A 114 17.30 -13.94 -26.98
N LYS A 115 17.48 -13.37 -28.18
CA LYS A 115 18.43 -12.27 -28.40
C LYS A 115 17.93 -10.99 -27.73
N ASP A 116 18.84 -10.20 -27.17
CA ASP A 116 18.57 -8.83 -26.74
C ASP A 116 18.29 -7.97 -27.99
N LEU A 117 17.11 -7.34 -28.05
CA LEU A 117 16.62 -6.62 -29.22
C LEU A 117 16.75 -5.11 -29.12
N LEU A 118 16.96 -4.56 -27.92
CA LEU A 118 16.97 -3.12 -27.68
C LEU A 118 18.39 -2.55 -27.68
N GLU A 119 18.54 -1.30 -28.11
CA GLU A 119 19.73 -0.46 -27.91
C GLU A 119 19.49 0.54 -26.77
N ASP A 120 20.54 0.91 -26.02
CA ASP A 120 20.41 1.61 -24.73
C ASP A 120 20.20 3.13 -24.83
N ASP A 121 20.36 3.72 -26.03
CA ASP A 121 20.12 5.15 -26.26
C ASP A 121 19.52 5.40 -27.66
N VAL A 122 18.19 5.26 -27.78
CA VAL A 122 17.47 5.57 -29.02
C VAL A 122 16.94 7.01 -28.97
N ASP A 123 17.83 7.99 -29.14
CA ASP A 123 17.49 9.41 -29.35
C ASP A 123 16.50 9.97 -28.29
N GLY A 124 16.67 9.58 -27.02
CA GLY A 124 15.80 10.00 -25.91
C GLY A 124 14.35 9.47 -25.94
N ARG A 125 14.02 8.53 -26.85
CA ARG A 125 12.66 7.96 -27.00
C ARG A 125 12.42 6.71 -26.16
N LEU A 126 13.47 6.12 -25.61
CA LEU A 126 13.40 5.02 -24.65
C LEU A 126 13.68 5.55 -23.24
N SER A 127 12.79 5.24 -22.30
CA SER A 127 13.00 5.49 -20.88
C SER A 127 12.70 4.24 -20.07
N MET A 128 13.45 4.03 -18.99
CA MET A 128 13.31 2.87 -18.11
C MET A 128 13.15 3.34 -16.65
N GLU A 129 12.14 2.83 -15.95
CA GLU A 129 11.93 3.06 -14.54
C GLU A 129 12.17 1.77 -13.74
N VAL A 130 12.95 1.86 -12.67
CA VAL A 130 13.23 0.72 -11.78
C VAL A 130 12.38 0.84 -10.53
N VAL A 131 11.61 -0.21 -10.22
CA VAL A 131 10.72 -0.26 -9.06
C VAL A 131 11.15 -1.32 -8.03
N GLY A 132 10.67 -1.15 -6.79
CA GLY A 132 11.04 -2.02 -5.68
C GLY A 132 10.39 -3.40 -5.72
N SER A 133 9.17 -3.50 -6.26
CA SER A 133 8.38 -4.74 -6.27
C SER A 133 7.58 -4.95 -7.56
N MET A 134 7.04 -6.16 -7.74
CA MET A 134 6.09 -6.46 -8.81
C MET A 134 4.75 -5.72 -8.64
N HIS A 135 4.36 -5.40 -7.40
CA HIS A 135 3.15 -4.62 -7.14
C HIS A 135 3.31 -3.18 -7.63
N ASP A 136 4.44 -2.55 -7.28
CA ASP A 136 4.78 -1.20 -7.75
C ASP A 136 4.88 -1.15 -9.28
N ARG A 137 5.43 -2.22 -9.89
CA ARG A 137 5.50 -2.37 -11.36
C ARG A 137 4.10 -2.26 -11.98
N LYS A 138 3.15 -3.10 -11.55
CA LYS A 138 1.78 -3.11 -12.07
C LYS A 138 1.07 -1.79 -11.81
N LEU A 139 1.16 -1.26 -10.60
CA LEU A 139 0.54 0.01 -10.22
C LEU A 139 1.07 1.16 -11.08
N LYS A 140 2.39 1.23 -11.31
CA LYS A 140 2.99 2.29 -12.11
C LYS A 140 2.65 2.16 -13.60
N MET A 141 2.66 0.93 -14.13
CA MET A 141 2.20 0.65 -15.50
C MET A 141 0.76 1.12 -15.70
N ALA A 142 -0.13 0.81 -14.76
CA ALA A 142 -1.52 1.24 -14.80
C ALA A 142 -1.71 2.76 -14.63
N GLN A 143 -0.96 3.40 -13.74
CA GLN A 143 -1.05 4.86 -13.52
C GLN A 143 -0.60 5.70 -14.71
N ILE A 144 0.43 5.25 -15.44
CA ILE A 144 0.93 5.96 -16.62
C ILE A 144 0.02 5.73 -17.83
N SER A 145 -0.60 4.55 -17.90
CA SER A 145 -1.45 4.14 -19.02
C SER A 145 -2.82 4.81 -18.92
N THR A 146 -3.07 5.77 -19.79
CA THR A 146 -4.33 6.54 -19.82
C THR A 146 -5.13 6.33 -21.09
N GLY A 147 -4.57 5.60 -22.06
CA GLY A 147 -5.21 5.24 -23.33
C GLY A 147 -5.83 3.85 -23.32
N GLY A 148 -5.35 2.93 -22.48
CA GLY A 148 -5.82 1.54 -22.43
C GLY A 148 -4.74 0.51 -22.20
N PHE A 149 -5.15 -0.75 -22.30
CA PHE A 149 -4.31 -1.93 -22.12
C PHE A 149 -4.51 -2.87 -23.33
N ILE A 150 -3.41 -3.28 -23.95
CA ILE A 150 -3.38 -4.34 -24.97
C ILE A 150 -2.69 -5.56 -24.36
N VAL A 151 -3.25 -6.74 -24.59
CA VAL A 151 -2.69 -8.03 -24.17
C VAL A 151 -2.32 -8.82 -25.42
N LEU A 152 -1.03 -9.12 -25.54
CA LEU A 152 -0.48 -10.04 -26.53
C LEU A 152 -0.23 -11.41 -25.88
N PRO A 153 0.00 -12.47 -26.69
CA PRO A 153 0.41 -13.78 -26.22
C PRO A 153 1.51 -13.73 -25.16
N GLY A 154 1.33 -14.55 -24.11
CA GLY A 154 2.20 -14.57 -22.94
C GLY A 154 1.91 -15.75 -22.01
N GLY A 155 2.53 -15.73 -20.82
CA GLY A 155 2.35 -16.76 -19.79
C GLY A 155 1.57 -16.24 -18.59
N TYR A 156 1.74 -16.90 -17.43
CA TYR A 156 1.00 -16.55 -16.20
C TYR A 156 1.13 -15.08 -15.78
N GLY A 157 2.31 -14.47 -15.94
CA GLY A 157 2.47 -13.04 -15.62
C GLY A 157 1.56 -12.15 -16.48
N THR A 158 1.50 -12.40 -17.78
CA THR A 158 0.62 -11.67 -18.71
C THR A 158 -0.86 -11.89 -18.38
N PHE A 159 -1.24 -13.11 -18.00
CA PHE A 159 -2.62 -13.41 -17.61
C PHE A 159 -3.00 -12.72 -16.31
N GLU A 160 -2.11 -12.72 -15.33
CA GLU A 160 -2.29 -12.05 -14.04
C GLU A 160 -2.45 -10.54 -14.22
N GLU A 161 -1.60 -9.91 -15.04
CA GLU A 161 -1.69 -8.48 -15.36
C GLU A 161 -3.00 -8.13 -16.08
N ALA A 162 -3.43 -8.97 -17.04
CA ALA A 162 -4.67 -8.76 -17.78
C ALA A 162 -5.91 -8.87 -16.87
N LEU A 163 -5.99 -9.93 -16.05
CA LEU A 163 -7.12 -10.16 -15.14
C LEU A 163 -7.20 -9.10 -14.04
N GLU A 164 -6.05 -8.60 -13.57
CA GLU A 164 -5.98 -7.49 -12.63
C GLU A 164 -6.62 -6.23 -13.22
N MET A 165 -6.30 -5.85 -14.46
CA MET A 165 -6.89 -4.66 -15.10
C MET A 165 -8.39 -4.83 -15.39
N ILE A 166 -8.84 -6.05 -15.71
CA ILE A 166 -10.28 -6.33 -15.84
C ILE A 166 -10.97 -6.14 -14.48
N THR A 167 -10.36 -6.64 -13.42
CA THR A 167 -10.89 -6.53 -12.05
C THR A 167 -10.92 -5.08 -11.57
N TRP A 168 -9.87 -4.30 -11.85
CA TRP A 168 -9.83 -2.87 -11.50
C TRP A 168 -10.88 -2.07 -12.26
N ASN A 169 -11.13 -2.40 -13.53
CA ASN A 169 -12.24 -1.84 -14.30
C ASN A 169 -13.60 -2.22 -13.68
N GLN A 170 -13.80 -3.50 -13.36
CA GLN A 170 -15.01 -3.99 -12.68
C GLN A 170 -15.25 -3.29 -11.34
N LEU A 171 -14.19 -3.02 -10.58
CA LEU A 171 -14.29 -2.29 -9.32
C LEU A 171 -14.59 -0.80 -9.55
N GLY A 172 -14.26 -0.22 -10.70
CA GLY A 172 -14.42 1.22 -10.97
C GLY A 172 -13.17 2.04 -10.62
N ILE A 173 -12.01 1.40 -10.47
CA ILE A 173 -10.72 2.07 -10.22
C ILE A 173 -10.26 2.83 -11.48
N HIS A 174 -10.54 2.30 -12.66
CA HIS A 174 -10.38 2.99 -13.93
C HIS A 174 -11.52 2.63 -14.90
N LYS A 175 -11.67 3.40 -15.98
CA LYS A 175 -12.60 3.13 -17.09
C LYS A 175 -11.86 3.21 -18.42
N LEU A 176 -10.93 2.28 -18.62
CA LEU A 176 -10.03 2.25 -19.77
C LEU A 176 -10.20 0.92 -20.51
N PRO A 177 -10.03 0.89 -21.84
CA PRO A 177 -10.20 -0.32 -22.62
C PRO A 177 -9.15 -1.38 -22.24
N VAL A 178 -9.61 -2.62 -22.09
CA VAL A 178 -8.75 -3.81 -21.97
C VAL A 178 -8.99 -4.68 -23.20
N VAL A 179 -7.99 -4.77 -24.07
CA VAL A 179 -8.06 -5.43 -25.37
C VAL A 179 -7.12 -6.62 -25.39
N ILE A 180 -7.64 -7.82 -25.63
CA ILE A 180 -6.87 -9.06 -25.77
C ILE A 180 -6.87 -9.49 -27.22
N LEU A 181 -5.71 -9.63 -27.86
CA LEU A 181 -5.61 -10.05 -29.26
C LEU A 181 -5.54 -11.58 -29.34
N ASN A 182 -6.53 -12.20 -29.98
CA ASN A 182 -6.65 -13.66 -30.07
C ASN A 182 -5.73 -14.27 -31.15
N ILE A 183 -4.45 -13.88 -31.13
CA ILE A 183 -3.45 -14.30 -32.10
C ILE A 183 -3.29 -15.83 -32.03
N ASN A 184 -3.40 -16.49 -33.18
CA ASN A 184 -3.37 -17.93 -33.32
C ASN A 184 -4.40 -18.67 -32.43
N ASN A 185 -5.53 -18.02 -32.15
CA ASN A 185 -6.60 -18.54 -31.31
C ASN A 185 -6.18 -18.88 -29.86
N LEU A 186 -5.08 -18.28 -29.39
CA LEU A 186 -4.51 -18.59 -28.08
C LEU A 186 -5.47 -18.28 -26.91
N PHE A 187 -6.31 -17.26 -27.06
CA PHE A 187 -7.25 -16.78 -26.05
C PHE A 187 -8.68 -17.27 -26.26
N THR A 188 -8.97 -18.08 -27.29
CA THR A 188 -10.29 -18.72 -27.47
C THR A 188 -10.73 -19.50 -26.21
N PRO A 189 -9.86 -20.30 -25.55
CA PRO A 189 -10.24 -20.97 -24.30
C PRO A 189 -10.55 -19.99 -23.15
N LEU A 190 -9.89 -18.84 -23.10
CA LEU A 190 -10.13 -17.81 -22.09
C LEU A 190 -11.47 -17.10 -22.31
N ARG A 191 -11.80 -16.79 -23.58
CA ARG A 191 -13.12 -16.27 -23.97
C ARG A 191 -14.22 -17.21 -23.48
N LYS A 192 -14.09 -18.50 -23.81
CA LYS A 192 -15.04 -19.53 -23.37
C LYS A 192 -15.14 -19.61 -21.85
N LEU A 193 -14.02 -19.53 -21.13
CA LEU A 193 -14.03 -19.52 -19.67
C LEU A 193 -14.83 -18.35 -19.10
N PHE A 194 -14.71 -17.15 -19.67
CA PHE A 194 -15.48 -15.98 -19.22
C PHE A 194 -16.97 -16.12 -19.52
N GLU A 195 -17.32 -16.65 -20.70
CA GLU A 195 -18.71 -16.97 -21.07
C GLU A 195 -19.31 -18.01 -20.11
N ASP A 196 -18.63 -19.13 -19.89
CA ASP A 196 -19.07 -20.20 -18.98
C ASP A 196 -19.19 -19.69 -17.53
N ALA A 197 -18.28 -18.82 -17.08
CA ALA A 197 -18.34 -18.19 -15.76
C ALA A 197 -19.51 -17.20 -15.64
N SER A 198 -19.87 -16.52 -16.73
CA SER A 198 -21.05 -15.67 -16.79
C SER A 198 -22.34 -16.48 -16.74
N GLU A 199 -22.42 -17.56 -17.54
CA GLU A 199 -23.56 -18.49 -17.51
C GLU A 199 -23.74 -19.16 -16.15
N SER A 200 -22.62 -19.45 -15.46
CA SER A 200 -22.60 -20.02 -14.12
C SER A 200 -22.85 -18.97 -13.01
N GLY A 201 -23.01 -17.69 -13.35
CA GLY A 201 -23.35 -16.61 -12.40
C GLY A 201 -22.17 -16.04 -11.61
N PHE A 202 -20.92 -16.37 -11.93
CA PHE A 202 -19.73 -15.78 -11.32
C PHE A 202 -19.37 -14.41 -11.92
N ILE A 203 -19.67 -14.21 -13.19
CA ILE A 203 -19.52 -12.93 -13.89
C ILE A 203 -20.91 -12.40 -14.23
N ASN A 204 -21.19 -11.14 -13.92
CA ASN A 204 -22.41 -10.50 -14.42
C ASN A 204 -22.30 -10.40 -15.95
N PRO A 205 -23.30 -10.82 -16.76
CA PRO A 205 -23.23 -10.75 -18.21
C PRO A 205 -22.82 -9.39 -18.78
N GLU A 206 -23.22 -8.30 -18.13
CA GLU A 206 -22.85 -6.94 -18.53
C GLU A 206 -21.33 -6.68 -18.38
N ASN A 207 -20.68 -7.35 -17.41
CA ASN A 207 -19.23 -7.26 -17.17
C ASN A 207 -18.39 -7.93 -18.26
N LEU A 208 -18.97 -8.75 -19.14
CA LEU A 208 -18.26 -9.26 -20.31
C LEU A 208 -17.83 -8.13 -21.27
N SER A 209 -18.50 -6.97 -21.22
CA SER A 209 -18.10 -5.77 -21.98
C SER A 209 -16.85 -5.07 -21.43
N LEU A 210 -16.38 -5.41 -20.23
CA LEU A 210 -15.18 -4.80 -19.62
C LEU A 210 -13.88 -5.19 -20.33
N VAL A 211 -13.90 -6.27 -21.10
CA VAL A 211 -12.77 -6.78 -21.88
C VAL A 211 -13.21 -7.07 -23.30
N SER A 212 -12.38 -6.69 -24.28
CA SER A 212 -12.59 -7.04 -25.69
C SER A 212 -11.55 -8.07 -26.10
N ILE A 213 -11.96 -9.33 -26.30
CA ILE A 213 -11.12 -10.34 -26.94
C ILE A 213 -11.38 -10.25 -28.44
N VAL A 214 -10.36 -9.89 -29.20
CA VAL A 214 -10.43 -9.47 -30.60
C VAL A 214 -9.97 -10.59 -31.52
N ASP A 215 -10.80 -10.90 -32.51
CA ASP A 215 -10.48 -11.73 -33.66
C ASP A 215 -10.32 -10.84 -34.92
N LEU A 216 -9.59 -11.31 -35.91
CA LEU A 216 -9.57 -10.68 -37.24
C LEU A 216 -10.93 -10.85 -37.94
N PRO A 217 -11.27 -10.03 -38.96
CA PRO A 217 -12.59 -10.03 -39.62
C PRO A 217 -13.04 -11.37 -40.25
N GLU A 218 -12.12 -12.31 -40.45
CA GLU A 218 -12.40 -13.68 -40.95
C GLU A 218 -12.36 -14.75 -39.83
N GLY A 219 -12.34 -14.32 -38.57
CA GLY A 219 -12.41 -15.17 -37.39
C GLY A 219 -11.18 -16.05 -37.20
N GLU A 220 -11.41 -17.24 -36.63
CA GLU A 220 -10.34 -18.13 -36.17
C GLU A 220 -9.36 -18.56 -37.27
N ALA A 221 -9.82 -18.65 -38.53
CA ALA A 221 -8.97 -19.00 -39.66
C ALA A 221 -7.92 -17.91 -39.94
N ALA A 222 -8.32 -16.63 -39.94
CA ALA A 222 -7.39 -15.52 -40.10
C ALA A 222 -6.50 -15.32 -38.87
N ASN A 223 -7.02 -15.60 -37.67
CA ASN A 223 -6.22 -15.49 -36.45
C ASN A 223 -4.96 -16.38 -36.48
N ALA A 224 -5.06 -17.55 -37.14
CA ALA A 224 -3.98 -18.52 -37.29
C ALA A 224 -3.14 -18.34 -38.58
N ASP A 225 -3.52 -17.42 -39.46
CA ASP A 225 -2.83 -17.17 -40.72
C ASP A 225 -1.64 -16.20 -40.50
N GLU A 226 -0.42 -16.74 -40.59
CA GLU A 226 0.81 -15.95 -40.44
C GLU A 226 0.92 -14.82 -41.48
N SER A 227 0.38 -15.00 -42.69
CA SER A 227 0.41 -13.97 -43.74
C SER A 227 -0.40 -12.72 -43.37
N LYS A 228 -1.32 -12.86 -42.41
CA LYS A 228 -2.17 -11.80 -41.88
C LYS A 228 -1.64 -11.20 -40.59
N ALA A 229 -0.44 -11.59 -40.14
CA ALA A 229 0.12 -11.09 -38.88
C ALA A 229 0.20 -9.55 -38.82
N GLY A 230 0.38 -8.89 -39.96
CA GLY A 230 0.38 -7.42 -40.09
C GLY A 230 -0.97 -6.75 -39.77
N GLU A 231 -2.08 -7.46 -39.90
CA GLU A 231 -3.43 -6.92 -39.65
C GLU A 231 -3.72 -6.70 -38.15
N TRP A 232 -2.99 -7.41 -37.27
CA TRP A 232 -3.16 -7.30 -35.82
C TRP A 232 -2.88 -5.90 -35.27
N GLY A 233 -2.02 -5.12 -35.92
CA GLY A 233 -1.75 -3.74 -35.51
C GLY A 233 -2.98 -2.84 -35.68
N GLU A 234 -3.62 -2.90 -36.85
CA GLU A 234 -4.86 -2.17 -37.14
C GLU A 234 -5.99 -2.63 -36.22
N ALA A 235 -6.13 -3.96 -36.04
CA ALA A 235 -7.14 -4.54 -35.18
C ALA A 235 -7.01 -4.07 -33.72
N ALA A 236 -5.79 -3.98 -33.19
CA ALA A 236 -5.54 -3.51 -31.82
C ALA A 236 -5.94 -2.04 -31.61
N VAL A 237 -5.51 -1.16 -32.52
CA VAL A 237 -5.85 0.27 -32.46
C VAL A 237 -7.35 0.49 -32.62
N LYS A 238 -7.97 -0.21 -33.58
CA LYS A 238 -9.41 -0.13 -33.80
C LYS A 238 -10.19 -0.58 -32.56
N ALA A 239 -9.77 -1.68 -31.94
CA ALA A 239 -10.41 -2.17 -30.72
C ALA A 239 -10.28 -1.20 -29.54
N LEU A 240 -9.13 -0.55 -29.35
CA LEU A 240 -8.98 0.50 -28.34
C LEU A 240 -9.92 1.69 -28.57
N ARG A 241 -10.12 2.08 -29.83
CA ARG A 241 -10.94 3.23 -30.23
C ARG A 241 -12.43 2.95 -30.13
N ASP A 242 -12.84 1.77 -30.56
CA ASP A 242 -14.26 1.38 -30.66
C ASP A 242 -14.77 0.74 -29.37
N TRP A 243 -13.91 0.55 -28.37
CA TRP A 243 -14.29 -0.04 -27.10
C TRP A 243 -15.39 0.79 -26.43
N SER A 244 -16.48 0.11 -26.11
CA SER A 244 -17.61 0.65 -25.36
C SER A 244 -18.00 -0.35 -24.29
N VAL A 245 -18.41 0.18 -23.14
CA VAL A 245 -18.80 -0.60 -21.97
C VAL A 245 -20.29 -0.41 -21.76
N SER A 246 -20.98 -1.48 -21.38
CA SER A 246 -22.37 -1.39 -20.96
C SER A 246 -22.50 -0.43 -19.78
N ASP A 247 -23.50 0.45 -19.80
CA ASP A 247 -23.78 1.38 -18.69
C ASP A 247 -24.01 0.66 -17.34
N ARG A 248 -24.32 -0.64 -17.39
CA ARG A 248 -24.57 -1.51 -16.23
C ARG A 248 -23.36 -2.36 -15.83
N ALA A 249 -22.25 -2.28 -16.55
CA ALA A 249 -21.04 -3.02 -16.22
C ALA A 249 -20.25 -2.35 -15.08
N GLY A 250 -19.59 -3.19 -14.28
CA GLY A 250 -18.86 -2.79 -13.08
C GLY A 250 -19.75 -2.62 -11.86
N TYR A 251 -19.12 -2.53 -10.69
CA TYR A 251 -19.79 -2.34 -9.40
C TYR A 251 -20.05 -0.86 -9.08
N ASN A 252 -19.64 0.07 -9.96
CA ASN A 252 -19.80 1.53 -9.80
C ASN A 252 -19.35 2.04 -8.42
N LEU A 253 -18.30 1.43 -7.85
CA LEU A 253 -17.77 1.84 -6.56
C LEU A 253 -17.01 3.15 -6.75
N GLN A 254 -17.31 4.13 -5.91
CA GLN A 254 -16.59 5.40 -5.87
C GLN A 254 -15.33 5.22 -5.02
N TRP A 255 -14.18 5.11 -5.69
CA TRP A 255 -12.88 5.01 -5.01
C TRP A 255 -12.24 6.36 -4.71
N ALA A 256 -12.75 7.44 -5.31
CA ALA A 256 -12.43 8.79 -4.90
C ALA A 256 -13.26 9.12 -3.66
N ALA A 257 -12.61 9.22 -2.50
CA ALA A 257 -13.21 9.96 -1.40
C ALA A 257 -13.38 11.40 -1.88
N ASP A 258 -14.63 11.85 -2.03
CA ASP A 258 -14.93 13.26 -2.19
C ASP A 258 -14.35 14.02 -0.99
N GLU A 259 -13.31 14.82 -1.24
CA GLU A 259 -12.77 15.78 -0.27
C GLU A 259 -13.73 16.94 0.03
N ASN A 260 -14.98 16.92 -0.43
CA ASN A 260 -15.97 17.95 -0.09
C ASN A 260 -17.40 17.38 -0.07
N HIS A 261 -18.11 17.67 1.03
CA HIS A 261 -19.54 17.44 1.31
C HIS A 261 -19.98 16.03 1.76
N VAL A 262 -20.01 15.84 3.08
CA VAL A 262 -21.13 15.15 3.73
C VAL A 262 -21.91 16.18 4.55
N LYS A 263 -22.94 16.78 3.92
CA LYS A 263 -24.07 17.32 4.67
C LYS A 263 -25.05 16.17 4.86
N ALA A 264 -25.21 15.74 6.10
CA ALA A 264 -26.22 14.79 6.49
C ALA A 264 -27.63 15.38 6.24
N HIS A 265 -28.51 14.58 5.64
CA HIS A 265 -29.93 14.67 5.95
C HIS A 265 -30.47 13.31 6.36
N PRO A 266 -31.38 13.28 7.36
CA PRO A 266 -31.71 12.08 8.13
C PRO A 266 -32.95 11.37 7.57
N GLU A 267 -33.21 10.20 8.15
CA GLU A 267 -34.48 9.44 8.13
C GLU A 267 -34.75 8.53 6.93
N THR A 268 -34.44 7.24 7.09
CA THR A 268 -35.44 6.17 7.22
C THR A 268 -34.73 4.85 7.52
N ALA A 269 -34.75 4.46 8.80
CA ALA A 269 -34.37 3.13 9.22
C ALA A 269 -35.52 2.16 8.93
N SER A 270 -35.29 1.15 8.10
CA SER A 270 -35.99 -0.13 8.23
C SER A 270 -35.23 -1.26 7.53
N GLN A 271 -34.75 -2.19 8.35
CA GLN A 271 -34.61 -3.63 8.09
C GLN A 271 -33.90 -4.06 6.79
N ILE A 272 -32.57 -4.17 6.86
CA ILE A 272 -31.78 -5.06 5.99
C ILE A 272 -30.94 -5.96 6.93
N PRO A 273 -31.04 -7.30 6.82
CA PRO A 273 -30.20 -8.19 7.62
C PRO A 273 -28.73 -8.00 7.22
N PRO A 274 -27.76 -8.19 8.15
CA PRO A 274 -26.35 -7.96 7.84
C PRO A 274 -25.92 -8.88 6.68
N PRO A 275 -25.15 -8.37 5.70
CA PRO A 275 -24.63 -9.20 4.63
C PRO A 275 -23.72 -10.29 5.22
N PRO A 276 -23.66 -11.48 4.59
CA PRO A 276 -22.77 -12.55 5.04
C PRO A 276 -21.33 -12.05 5.06
N ARG A 277 -20.64 -12.30 6.18
CA ARG A 277 -19.23 -11.95 6.39
C ARG A 277 -18.34 -12.76 5.46
N THR A 278 -18.10 -12.26 4.25
CA THR A 278 -17.04 -12.73 3.36
C THR A 278 -16.30 -11.55 2.74
N SER A 279 -15.62 -10.76 3.57
CA SER A 279 -14.47 -9.98 3.11
C SER A 279 -13.26 -10.47 3.90
N SER A 280 -12.43 -11.31 3.30
CA SER A 280 -11.09 -11.57 3.83
C SER A 280 -10.26 -10.29 3.64
N ARG A 281 -10.40 -9.32 4.55
CA ARG A 281 -9.35 -8.31 4.71
C ARG A 281 -8.07 -9.07 5.04
N ALA A 282 -7.02 -8.89 4.23
CA ALA A 282 -5.70 -9.46 4.50
C ALA A 282 -5.31 -9.11 5.94
N LEU A 283 -5.17 -10.14 6.78
CA LEU A 283 -4.79 -9.99 8.19
C LEU A 283 -3.32 -9.56 8.22
N SER A 284 -3.02 -8.30 8.56
CA SER A 284 -1.64 -7.83 8.70
C SER A 284 -1.39 -7.31 10.12
N LEU A 285 -0.22 -7.66 10.66
CA LEU A 285 0.27 -7.11 11.93
C LEU A 285 1.01 -5.84 11.60
N PHE A 286 0.87 -4.81 12.42
CA PHE A 286 1.63 -3.60 12.19
C PHE A 286 2.04 -2.89 13.46
N THR A 287 3.07 -2.08 13.31
CA THR A 287 3.46 -1.08 14.28
C THR A 287 3.72 0.25 13.59
N THR A 288 3.42 1.35 14.28
CA THR A 288 3.67 2.71 13.79
C THR A 288 4.73 3.33 14.66
N MET A 289 5.78 3.85 14.04
CA MET A 289 6.94 4.47 14.69
C MET A 289 7.26 5.82 14.05
N ARG A 290 8.12 6.59 14.71
CA ARG A 290 8.71 7.83 14.19
C ARG A 290 10.12 7.58 13.69
N PHE A 291 10.51 8.25 12.61
CA PHE A 291 11.91 8.45 12.28
C PHE A 291 12.09 9.92 11.88
N THR A 292 13.05 10.62 12.48
CA THR A 292 13.36 12.01 12.17
C THR A 292 14.82 12.09 11.80
N SER A 293 15.14 12.66 10.63
CA SER A 293 16.52 12.83 10.18
C SER A 293 17.36 13.53 11.26
N PRO A 294 18.43 12.89 11.78
CA PRO A 294 19.33 13.52 12.75
C PRO A 294 20.01 14.79 12.23
N SER A 295 20.30 14.85 10.93
CA SER A 295 20.91 16.01 10.28
C SER A 295 19.89 16.77 9.45
N SER A 296 19.89 18.10 9.59
CA SER A 296 19.09 19.01 8.76
C SER A 296 19.76 19.38 7.43
N SER A 297 20.99 18.92 7.18
CA SER A 297 21.81 19.35 6.05
C SER A 297 22.25 18.24 5.10
N ARG A 298 22.19 16.98 5.53
CA ARG A 298 22.60 15.81 4.74
C ARG A 298 21.69 14.62 5.03
N PRO A 299 21.40 13.77 4.03
CA PRO A 299 20.65 12.53 4.25
C PRO A 299 21.39 11.66 5.27
N THR A 300 20.66 11.05 6.20
CA THR A 300 21.26 10.14 7.18
C THR A 300 21.32 8.75 6.58
N ILE A 301 22.45 8.40 5.96
CA ILE A 301 22.66 7.10 5.31
C ILE A 301 24.10 6.62 5.60
N PRO A 302 24.31 5.40 6.11
CA PRO A 302 23.30 4.41 6.45
C PRO A 302 22.47 4.80 7.68
N ILE A 303 21.20 4.39 7.71
CA ILE A 303 20.36 4.58 8.90
C ILE A 303 20.69 3.48 9.90
N GLU A 304 21.23 3.85 11.06
CA GLU A 304 21.48 2.91 12.16
C GLU A 304 20.24 2.67 13.04
N LYS A 305 20.19 1.50 13.72
CA LYS A 305 19.10 1.11 14.63
C LYS A 305 18.78 2.16 15.68
N GLY A 306 19.81 2.84 16.21
CA GLY A 306 19.68 3.88 17.25
C GLY A 306 18.95 5.15 16.80
N HIS A 307 18.79 5.38 15.49
CA HIS A 307 18.03 6.54 14.99
C HIS A 307 16.51 6.34 15.06
N VAL A 308 16.05 5.10 15.23
CA VAL A 308 14.62 4.78 15.31
C VAL A 308 14.25 4.57 16.78
N PRO A 309 13.45 5.47 17.39
CA PRO A 309 13.10 5.35 18.79
C PRO A 309 12.37 4.04 19.10
N LEU A 310 12.81 3.37 20.17
CA LEU A 310 12.21 2.13 20.68
C LEU A 310 12.14 0.98 19.66
N LEU A 311 13.04 0.95 18.66
CA LEU A 311 13.03 -0.05 17.59
C LEU A 311 12.93 -1.49 18.11
N ASP A 312 13.76 -1.86 19.09
CA ASP A 312 13.77 -3.23 19.62
C ASP A 312 12.41 -3.61 20.23
N ARG A 313 11.72 -2.66 20.86
CA ARG A 313 10.36 -2.88 21.37
C ARG A 313 9.35 -3.01 20.25
N HIS A 314 9.49 -2.24 19.18
CA HIS A 314 8.64 -2.34 17.99
C HIS A 314 8.74 -3.73 17.35
N ILE A 315 9.97 -4.25 17.20
CA ILE A 315 10.22 -5.59 16.65
C ILE A 315 9.73 -6.67 17.62
N ALA A 316 10.05 -6.58 18.92
CA ALA A 316 9.61 -7.54 19.93
C ALA A 316 8.07 -7.63 20.01
N ARG A 317 7.38 -6.48 19.93
CA ARG A 317 5.92 -6.43 19.88
C ARG A 317 5.37 -7.15 18.66
N LEU A 318 5.95 -6.92 17.47
CA LEU A 318 5.55 -7.62 16.24
C LEU A 318 5.81 -9.12 16.31
N ARG A 319 6.90 -9.55 16.94
CA ARG A 319 7.22 -10.97 17.14
C ARG A 319 6.19 -11.66 18.05
N ARG A 320 5.94 -11.12 19.25
CA ARG A 320 4.91 -11.67 20.16
C ARG A 320 3.53 -11.73 19.51
N ALA A 321 3.22 -10.71 18.73
CA ALA A 321 2.02 -10.61 17.91
C ALA A 321 1.93 -11.72 16.86
N HIS A 322 3.03 -12.00 16.17
CA HIS A 322 3.15 -13.06 15.18
C HIS A 322 3.03 -14.44 15.83
N GLU A 323 3.77 -14.71 16.91
CA GLU A 323 3.71 -15.94 17.70
C GLU A 323 2.27 -16.24 18.15
N HIS A 324 1.60 -15.26 18.76
CA HIS A 324 0.22 -15.40 19.23
C HIS A 324 -0.78 -15.76 18.13
N PHE A 325 -0.62 -15.21 16.92
CA PHE A 325 -1.51 -15.51 15.81
C PHE A 325 -1.13 -16.79 15.05
N ALA A 326 0.15 -17.15 15.01
CA ALA A 326 0.59 -18.44 14.48
C ALA A 326 0.02 -19.59 15.32
N GLU A 327 0.03 -19.47 16.66
CA GLU A 327 -0.56 -20.47 17.57
C GLU A 327 -2.09 -20.64 17.40
N ARG A 328 -2.82 -19.56 17.09
CA ARG A 328 -4.29 -19.57 16.99
C ARG A 328 -4.84 -19.80 15.58
N GLY A 329 -4.14 -19.35 14.54
CA GLY A 329 -4.57 -19.42 13.14
C GLY A 329 -3.95 -20.59 12.36
N GLY A 330 -3.03 -21.33 12.99
CA GLY A 330 -2.23 -22.40 12.38
C GLY A 330 -1.00 -21.85 11.66
N GLU A 331 0.14 -22.53 11.81
CA GLU A 331 1.42 -22.24 11.12
C GLU A 331 1.26 -22.09 9.60
N ALA A 332 0.24 -22.74 9.02
CA ALA A 332 -0.08 -22.69 7.60
C ALA A 332 -0.46 -21.28 7.07
N VAL A 333 -0.89 -20.36 7.95
CA VAL A 333 -1.30 -19.01 7.55
C VAL A 333 -0.15 -18.01 7.74
N TRP A 334 0.45 -17.97 8.93
CA TRP A 334 1.45 -16.96 9.29
C TRP A 334 2.89 -17.38 8.99
N GLY A 335 3.17 -18.68 8.83
CA GLY A 335 4.53 -19.21 8.68
C GLY A 335 5.43 -18.91 9.88
N ASP A 336 6.73 -19.03 9.69
CA ASP A 336 7.74 -18.68 10.69
C ASP A 336 7.98 -17.18 10.79
N TRP A 337 8.40 -16.70 11.96
CA TRP A 337 8.87 -15.33 12.12
C TRP A 337 10.04 -15.07 11.16
N PRO A 338 10.02 -14.01 10.33
CA PRO A 338 11.05 -13.76 9.33
C PRO A 338 12.46 -13.56 9.90
N GLY A 339 12.57 -13.24 11.19
CA GLY A 339 13.83 -12.90 11.85
C GLY A 339 14.02 -11.39 11.98
N ASP A 340 14.58 -10.96 13.10
CA ASP A 340 14.70 -9.54 13.46
C ASP A 340 15.57 -8.75 12.49
N GLU A 341 16.66 -9.36 12.02
CA GLU A 341 17.56 -8.70 11.07
C GLU A 341 16.90 -8.51 9.70
N ILE A 342 16.08 -9.47 9.24
CA ILE A 342 15.33 -9.33 7.99
C ILE A 342 14.28 -8.21 8.11
N VAL A 343 13.61 -8.13 9.26
CA VAL A 343 12.67 -7.04 9.56
C VAL A 343 13.37 -5.69 9.61
N TRP A 344 14.55 -5.63 10.24
CA TRP A 344 15.38 -4.44 10.29
C TRP A 344 15.86 -4.01 8.89
N GLU A 345 16.37 -4.93 8.08
CA GLU A 345 16.82 -4.64 6.71
C GLU A 345 15.68 -4.13 5.82
N ALA A 346 14.46 -4.64 5.98
CA ALA A 346 13.28 -4.11 5.30
C ALA A 346 12.98 -2.67 5.73
N LEU A 347 12.96 -2.41 7.05
CA LEU A 347 12.73 -1.08 7.62
C LEU A 347 13.80 -0.07 7.19
N GLN A 348 15.08 -0.44 7.32
CA GLN A 348 16.23 0.38 6.97
C GLN A 348 16.16 0.78 5.49
N ARG A 349 15.90 -0.18 4.59
CA ARG A 349 15.75 0.10 3.16
C ARG A 349 14.62 1.09 2.87
N GLY A 350 13.42 0.88 3.43
CA GLY A 350 12.27 1.77 3.21
C GLY A 350 12.52 3.19 3.72
N LEU A 351 13.16 3.31 4.88
CA LEU A 351 13.56 4.60 5.44
C LEU A 351 14.61 5.30 4.58
N GLU A 352 15.67 4.59 4.19
CA GLU A 352 16.74 5.16 3.37
C GLU A 352 16.28 5.56 1.97
N ASP A 353 15.35 4.82 1.36
CA ASP A 353 14.75 5.20 0.07
C ASP A 353 14.02 6.53 0.17
N SER A 354 13.31 6.77 1.29
CA SER A 354 12.64 8.04 1.56
C SER A 354 13.64 9.16 1.88
N GLU A 355 14.64 8.85 2.70
CA GLU A 355 15.70 9.78 3.12
C GLU A 355 16.59 10.24 1.94
N ARG A 356 16.83 9.36 0.95
CA ARG A 356 17.52 9.70 -0.31
C ARG A 356 16.75 10.73 -1.12
N ALA A 357 15.43 10.62 -1.16
CA ALA A 357 14.59 11.57 -1.90
C ALA A 357 14.52 12.93 -1.19
N LYS A 358 14.38 12.93 0.14
CA LYS A 358 14.30 14.14 0.96
C LYS A 358 14.63 13.81 2.41
N GLN A 359 15.43 14.63 3.09
CA GLN A 359 15.51 14.54 4.56
C GLN A 359 14.18 14.97 5.16
N GLY A 360 13.77 14.34 6.26
CA GLY A 360 12.48 14.67 6.81
C GLY A 360 12.16 14.04 8.14
N ASP A 361 10.91 14.25 8.47
CA ASP A 361 10.30 13.74 9.67
C ASP A 361 9.18 12.81 9.23
N TRP A 362 9.25 11.55 9.64
CA TRP A 362 8.59 10.44 8.97
C TRP A 362 7.74 9.64 9.95
N ARG A 363 6.47 9.45 9.59
CA ARG A 363 5.62 8.39 10.14
C ARG A 363 5.91 7.11 9.37
N VAL A 364 6.37 6.10 10.08
CA VAL A 364 6.74 4.81 9.50
C VAL A 364 5.77 3.74 9.99
N ARG A 365 5.18 2.98 9.08
CA ARG A 365 4.42 1.77 9.42
C ARG A 365 5.16 0.56 8.89
N LEU A 366 5.50 -0.33 9.79
CA LEU A 366 6.08 -1.64 9.48
C LEU A 366 4.95 -2.67 9.61
N LEU A 367 4.67 -3.38 8.53
CA LEU A 367 3.62 -4.38 8.44
C LEU A 367 4.23 -5.76 8.18
N ILE A 368 3.75 -6.75 8.92
CA ILE A 368 4.05 -8.18 8.74
C ILE A 368 2.76 -8.83 8.26
N HIS A 369 2.78 -9.36 7.04
CA HIS A 369 1.65 -10.05 6.43
C HIS A 369 1.78 -11.57 6.67
N PRO A 370 0.73 -12.37 6.41
CA PRO A 370 0.81 -13.82 6.48
C PRO A 370 1.79 -14.31 5.40
N GLY A 371 2.71 -15.20 5.77
CA GLY A 371 3.84 -15.61 4.92
C GLY A 371 5.05 -14.66 5.01
N PRO A 372 6.03 -14.72 4.09
CA PRO A 372 7.31 -14.02 4.22
C PRO A 372 7.25 -12.52 3.85
N HIS A 373 6.05 -11.93 3.77
CA HIS A 373 5.88 -10.59 3.22
C HIS A 373 5.94 -9.51 4.31
N ILE A 374 6.92 -8.62 4.16
CA ILE A 374 7.13 -7.43 4.99
C ILE A 374 6.89 -6.21 4.12
N GLU A 375 6.07 -5.28 4.61
CA GLU A 375 5.79 -4.01 3.95
C GLU A 375 6.19 -2.85 4.88
N VAL A 376 6.82 -1.83 4.30
CA VAL A 376 7.24 -0.62 5.01
C VAL A 376 6.64 0.59 4.32
N GLN A 377 5.72 1.26 5.01
CA GLN A 377 5.11 2.50 4.54
C GLN A 377 5.79 3.67 5.24
N VAL A 378 6.45 4.54 4.47
CA VAL A 378 7.07 5.77 4.98
C VAL A 378 6.30 6.97 4.44
N LEU A 379 5.67 7.72 5.33
CA LEU A 379 4.87 8.89 5.01
C LEU A 379 5.35 10.08 5.83
N PRO A 380 5.23 11.33 5.33
CA PRO A 380 5.53 12.50 6.13
C PRO A 380 4.78 12.46 7.47
N ALA A 381 5.50 12.80 8.52
CA ALA A 381 4.95 13.15 9.80
C ALA A 381 3.78 14.13 9.67
N PRO A 382 2.67 13.92 10.39
CA PRO A 382 1.67 14.97 10.56
C PRO A 382 2.33 16.23 11.16
N ALA A 383 2.01 17.40 10.61
CA ALA A 383 2.63 18.67 11.05
C ALA A 383 2.37 18.97 12.53
N ASP A 384 1.23 18.50 13.05
CA ASP A 384 0.84 18.64 14.43
C ASP A 384 1.57 17.65 15.36
N ALA A 385 2.26 16.61 14.84
CA ALA A 385 2.81 15.50 15.62
C ALA A 385 3.79 15.94 16.71
N GLY A 386 4.48 17.07 16.52
CA GLY A 386 5.56 17.52 17.40
C GLY A 386 6.77 16.59 17.33
N PRO A 387 7.86 16.92 18.06
CA PRO A 387 9.01 16.04 18.19
C PRO A 387 8.64 14.80 19.01
N PHE A 388 9.17 13.65 18.63
CA PHE A 388 9.04 12.45 19.46
C PHE A 388 9.76 12.67 20.80
N SER A 389 9.06 12.40 21.90
CA SER A 389 9.60 12.60 23.25
C SER A 389 9.15 11.50 24.21
N LEU A 390 10.07 11.03 25.05
CA LEU A 390 9.75 10.16 26.18
C LEU A 390 9.79 10.91 27.52
N THR A 391 9.85 12.24 27.48
CA THR A 391 9.82 13.08 28.68
C THR A 391 8.46 12.96 29.35
N PHE A 392 8.46 12.66 30.65
CA PHE A 392 7.26 12.38 31.41
C PHE A 392 7.30 13.09 32.79
N PRO A 393 6.22 13.80 33.18
CA PRO A 393 5.14 14.25 32.32
C PRO A 393 5.67 15.23 31.24
N PRO A 394 4.96 15.43 30.12
CA PRO A 394 5.32 16.43 29.12
C PRO A 394 5.43 17.82 29.77
N PRO A 395 6.35 18.69 29.30
CA PRO A 395 6.47 20.06 29.82
C PRO A 395 5.14 20.82 29.71
N ALA A 396 4.83 21.68 30.68
CA ALA A 396 3.60 22.48 30.67
C ALA A 396 3.45 23.40 29.44
N SER A 397 4.57 23.77 28.82
CA SER A 397 4.65 24.56 27.58
C SER A 397 4.42 23.74 26.30
N SER A 398 4.24 22.42 26.40
CA SER A 398 3.96 21.57 25.24
C SER A 398 2.58 21.87 24.67
N SER A 399 2.46 21.78 23.33
CA SER A 399 1.17 21.86 22.65
C SER A 399 0.27 20.74 23.14
N ARG A 400 -0.91 21.11 23.67
CA ARG A 400 -1.91 20.12 24.10
C ARG A 400 -2.71 19.64 22.90
N ARG A 401 -3.17 18.40 22.96
CA ARG A 401 -3.94 17.77 21.88
C ARG A 401 -5.37 17.51 22.32
N PRO A 402 -6.36 17.85 21.48
CA PRO A 402 -7.74 17.60 21.81
C PRO A 402 -7.99 16.09 21.93
N LEU A 403 -8.47 15.70 23.09
CA LEU A 403 -8.86 14.34 23.45
C LEU A 403 -10.29 14.39 23.98
N ILE A 404 -11.14 13.56 23.40
CA ILE A 404 -12.58 13.52 23.69
C ILE A 404 -12.92 12.15 24.23
N LEU A 405 -13.72 12.11 25.29
CA LEU A 405 -14.42 10.87 25.67
C LEU A 405 -15.63 10.74 24.77
N ASP A 406 -15.79 9.59 24.11
CA ASP A 406 -16.92 9.31 23.23
C ASP A 406 -18.24 9.67 23.94
N PRO A 407 -19.15 10.46 23.33
CA PRO A 407 -20.42 10.79 23.98
C PRO A 407 -21.34 9.59 24.21
N HIS A 408 -21.04 8.44 23.61
CA HIS A 408 -21.82 7.21 23.78
C HIS A 408 -20.96 6.08 24.34
N ALA A 409 -21.44 5.46 25.42
CA ALA A 409 -20.84 4.25 25.94
C ALA A 409 -20.89 3.12 24.90
N THR A 410 -19.79 2.38 24.81
CA THR A 410 -19.68 1.16 24.02
C THR A 410 -20.46 0.04 24.71
N ALA A 411 -21.52 -0.45 24.06
CA ALA A 411 -22.21 -1.67 24.47
C ALA A 411 -21.35 -2.88 24.11
N LEU A 412 -20.93 -3.65 25.11
CA LEU A 412 -20.20 -4.91 24.96
C LEU A 412 -21.20 -6.07 25.15
N GLU A 413 -21.16 -7.10 24.30
CA GLU A 413 -22.01 -8.31 24.46
C GLU A 413 -21.57 -9.14 25.70
N ASP A 414 -22.46 -9.83 26.42
CA ASP A 414 -22.23 -10.52 27.72
C ASP A 414 -20.99 -11.46 27.84
N THR A 415 -20.35 -11.86 26.74
CA THR A 415 -19.07 -12.60 26.78
C THR A 415 -17.84 -11.69 26.90
N LEU A 416 -18.00 -10.39 26.66
CA LEU A 416 -17.03 -9.30 26.89
C LEU A 416 -17.17 -8.68 28.29
N ASP A 417 -18.10 -9.16 29.13
CA ASP A 417 -18.44 -8.55 30.42
C ASP A 417 -17.33 -8.69 31.49
N ARG A 418 -16.27 -9.47 31.17
CA ARG A 418 -15.00 -9.48 31.91
C ARG A 418 -13.81 -8.97 31.10
N ASP A 419 -14.01 -8.75 29.80
CA ASP A 419 -13.01 -8.34 28.82
C ASP A 419 -13.45 -7.00 28.19
N VAL A 420 -13.21 -5.92 28.93
CA VAL A 420 -13.33 -4.49 28.54
C VAL A 420 -12.37 -4.03 27.41
N TRP A 421 -12.55 -4.49 26.16
CA TRP A 421 -11.56 -4.18 25.09
C TRP A 421 -12.08 -4.13 23.66
N LEU A 422 -11.57 -3.16 22.89
CA LEU A 422 -11.76 -3.06 21.43
C LEU A 422 -10.40 -2.93 20.73
N TYR A 423 -10.02 -3.94 19.94
CA TYR A 423 -8.89 -3.76 19.03
C TYR A 423 -9.34 -2.83 17.89
N LYS A 424 -8.63 -1.72 17.66
CA LYS A 424 -8.88 -0.86 16.49
C LYS A 424 -8.83 -1.62 15.15
N THR A 425 -8.14 -2.76 15.11
CA THR A 425 -8.03 -3.61 13.91
C THR A 425 -9.22 -4.54 13.72
N THR A 426 -9.75 -5.17 14.78
CA THR A 426 -10.87 -6.13 14.67
C THR A 426 -12.23 -5.50 14.92
N GLN A 427 -12.26 -4.40 15.67
CA GLN A 427 -13.45 -3.66 16.09
C GLN A 427 -13.42 -2.21 15.59
N ARG A 428 -12.83 -2.01 14.40
CA ARG A 428 -12.63 -0.70 13.77
C ARG A 428 -13.92 0.12 13.68
N ALA A 429 -15.06 -0.54 13.50
CA ALA A 429 -16.37 0.09 13.40
C ALA A 429 -16.74 0.91 14.65
N HIS A 430 -16.40 0.43 15.86
CA HIS A 430 -16.67 1.18 17.10
C HIS A 430 -15.84 2.47 17.15
N TYR A 431 -14.56 2.39 16.77
CA TYR A 431 -13.68 3.55 16.73
C TYR A 431 -14.08 4.55 15.64
N ASP A 432 -14.40 4.07 14.44
CA ASP A 432 -14.82 4.96 13.33
C ASP A 432 -16.13 5.67 13.69
N ALA A 433 -17.09 4.96 14.30
CA ALA A 433 -18.32 5.57 14.79
C ALA A 433 -18.08 6.62 15.89
N ALA A 434 -17.20 6.32 16.85
CA ALA A 434 -16.81 7.27 17.89
C ALA A 434 -16.07 8.48 17.34
N SER A 435 -15.17 8.28 16.37
CA SER A 435 -14.44 9.34 15.70
C SER A 435 -15.35 10.29 14.93
N VAL A 436 -16.44 9.79 14.33
CA VAL A 436 -17.47 10.64 13.70
C VAL A 436 -18.20 11.48 14.75
N ARG A 437 -18.49 10.91 15.92
CA ARG A 437 -19.15 11.62 17.03
C ARG A 437 -18.27 12.65 17.73
N GLY A 438 -16.95 12.45 17.72
CA GLY A 438 -15.97 13.39 18.28
C GLY A 438 -15.82 14.71 17.49
N GLY A 439 -16.53 14.89 16.37
CA GLY A 439 -16.61 16.16 15.67
C GLY A 439 -15.57 16.39 14.56
N PRO A 440 -15.65 17.55 13.87
CA PRO A 440 -14.97 17.79 12.58
C PRO A 440 -13.47 18.07 12.69
N SER A 441 -12.92 18.26 13.91
CA SER A 441 -11.50 18.56 14.15
C SER A 441 -10.60 17.32 14.21
N HIS A 442 -11.14 16.12 13.92
CA HIS A 442 -10.46 14.83 14.06
C HIS A 442 -9.69 14.65 15.39
N PRO A 443 -10.31 14.92 16.56
CA PRO A 443 -9.65 14.71 17.84
C PRO A 443 -9.44 13.22 18.10
N GLU A 444 -8.53 12.91 19.02
CA GLU A 444 -8.39 11.54 19.51
C GLU A 444 -9.61 11.22 20.39
N VAL A 445 -10.28 10.09 20.15
CA VAL A 445 -11.51 9.71 20.86
C VAL A 445 -11.25 8.47 21.71
N LEU A 446 -11.52 8.58 23.01
CA LEU A 446 -11.48 7.46 23.95
C LEU A 446 -12.83 6.77 24.02
N LEU A 447 -12.80 5.45 23.92
CA LEU A 447 -13.97 4.61 24.10
C LEU A 447 -14.13 4.28 25.58
N HIS A 448 -15.35 4.00 26.01
CA HIS A 448 -15.64 3.65 27.39
C HIS A 448 -16.87 2.73 27.46
N THR A 449 -16.96 1.91 28.51
CA THR A 449 -18.23 1.33 28.96
C THR A 449 -18.96 2.37 29.83
N PRO A 450 -20.18 2.11 30.33
CA PRO A 450 -20.83 3.05 31.24
C PRO A 450 -19.99 3.43 32.47
N THR A 451 -19.02 2.60 32.87
CA THR A 451 -18.25 2.76 34.10
C THR A 451 -16.74 2.90 33.90
N HIS A 452 -16.15 2.31 32.85
CA HIS A 452 -14.70 2.20 32.67
C HIS A 452 -14.20 2.74 31.34
N LEU A 453 -13.01 3.33 31.32
CA LEU A 453 -12.32 3.68 30.08
C LEU A 453 -11.80 2.43 29.37
N LEU A 454 -11.90 2.41 28.04
CA LEU A 454 -11.42 1.34 27.18
C LEU A 454 -10.14 1.79 26.47
N GLU A 455 -9.06 1.04 26.63
CA GLU A 455 -7.81 1.28 25.91
C GLU A 455 -7.89 0.66 24.50
N THR A 456 -7.32 1.36 23.50
CA THR A 456 -7.25 0.87 22.12
C THR A 456 -5.81 0.91 21.60
N ALA A 457 -5.49 0.07 20.62
CA ALA A 457 -4.12 -0.09 20.08
C ALA A 457 -3.45 1.20 19.54
N THR A 458 -4.16 2.32 19.42
CA THR A 458 -3.59 3.61 19.00
C THR A 458 -3.73 4.74 20.02
N SER A 459 -4.56 4.55 21.04
CA SER A 459 -4.98 5.59 22.00
C SER A 459 -4.74 5.04 23.40
N ASN A 460 -3.48 5.10 23.81
CA ASN A 460 -3.07 4.76 25.16
C ASN A 460 -2.97 6.05 25.96
N VAL A 461 -3.54 6.06 27.16
CA VAL A 461 -3.59 7.23 28.03
C VAL A 461 -3.28 6.86 29.47
N ALA A 462 -2.69 7.79 30.21
CA ALA A 462 -2.62 7.73 31.65
C ALA A 462 -3.29 8.96 32.24
N LEU A 463 -4.11 8.75 33.27
CA LEU A 463 -4.74 9.81 34.05
C LEU A 463 -3.93 10.04 35.32
N ARG A 464 -3.82 11.30 35.72
CA ARG A 464 -3.22 11.69 36.99
C ARG A 464 -4.27 11.58 38.09
N LEU A 465 -4.19 10.53 38.89
CA LEU A 465 -5.16 10.24 39.95
C LEU A 465 -4.54 10.51 41.34
N PRO A 466 -5.31 10.93 42.34
CA PRO A 466 -4.82 11.08 43.71
C PRO A 466 -4.49 9.71 44.30
N LEU A 467 -3.40 9.63 45.07
CA LEU A 467 -3.09 8.43 45.84
C LEU A 467 -4.13 8.22 46.95
N PRO A 468 -4.47 6.97 47.28
CA PRO A 468 -5.25 6.69 48.48
C PRO A 468 -4.50 7.22 49.71
N PRO A 469 -5.22 7.82 50.69
CA PRO A 469 -4.58 8.45 51.83
C PRO A 469 -3.75 7.44 52.64
N LYS A 470 -2.44 7.69 52.74
CA LYS A 470 -1.53 6.92 53.62
C LYS A 470 -1.62 7.44 55.04
N GLY A 471 -2.67 7.02 55.77
CA GLY A 471 -2.86 7.39 57.17
C GLY A 471 -3.08 8.90 57.43
N ASP A 472 -3.19 9.27 58.70
CA ASP A 472 -3.67 10.59 59.19
C ASP A 472 -2.70 11.78 58.99
N ALA A 473 -1.79 11.72 58.01
CA ALA A 473 -0.88 12.83 57.72
C ALA A 473 -1.46 13.75 56.63
N ALA A 474 -2.05 14.86 57.06
CA ALA A 474 -2.48 15.95 56.19
C ALA A 474 -1.26 16.68 55.59
N GLY A 475 -0.78 16.20 54.45
CA GLY A 475 0.22 16.83 53.60
C GLY A 475 -0.14 16.59 52.13
N ALA A 476 0.23 17.53 51.25
CA ALA A 476 -0.13 17.64 49.83
C ALA A 476 -0.59 16.33 49.15
N SER A 477 -1.74 16.36 48.44
CA SER A 477 -2.24 15.19 47.72
C SER A 477 -1.18 14.70 46.72
N GLU A 478 -0.51 13.61 47.07
CA GLU A 478 0.34 12.90 46.13
C GLU A 478 -0.55 12.32 45.02
N HIS A 479 -0.07 12.39 43.80
CA HIS A 479 -0.76 11.85 42.64
C HIS A 479 0.12 10.80 41.98
N GLU A 480 -0.53 9.89 41.28
CA GLU A 480 0.09 8.86 40.46
C GLU A 480 -0.52 8.87 39.05
N TRP A 481 0.22 8.34 38.10
CA TRP A 481 -0.26 8.20 36.73
C TRP A 481 -0.73 6.77 36.50
N VAL A 482 -2.03 6.63 36.24
CA VAL A 482 -2.68 5.33 36.10
C VAL A 482 -3.13 5.17 34.66
N THR A 483 -2.64 4.11 34.02
CA THR A 483 -3.12 3.63 32.71
C THR A 483 -4.08 2.45 32.93
N PRO A 484 -5.11 2.26 32.09
CA PRO A 484 -5.99 1.10 32.20
C PRO A 484 -5.22 -0.23 32.24
N CYS A 485 -5.70 -1.19 33.04
CA CYS A 485 -5.13 -2.54 33.12
C CYS A 485 -5.28 -3.31 31.81
N LEU A 486 -4.22 -4.02 31.41
CA LEU A 486 -4.27 -4.98 30.32
C LEU A 486 -4.36 -6.44 30.84
N ALA A 487 -5.17 -7.28 30.21
CA ALA A 487 -5.41 -8.69 30.42
C ALA A 487 -4.23 -9.45 29.83
N GLU A 488 -3.83 -10.50 30.53
CA GLU A 488 -2.53 -11.16 30.38
C GLU A 488 -2.25 -11.74 28.98
N THR A 489 -3.26 -11.91 28.12
CA THR A 489 -3.18 -12.71 26.87
C THR A 489 -3.22 -11.91 25.56
N ARG A 490 -2.80 -10.64 25.52
CA ARG A 490 -3.07 -9.76 24.35
C ARG A 490 -1.88 -8.90 23.88
N PRO A 491 -0.98 -9.42 23.02
CA PRO A 491 0.29 -8.75 22.67
C PRO A 491 0.17 -7.45 21.88
N PHE A 492 -0.99 -7.11 21.30
CA PHE A 492 -1.17 -5.92 20.46
C PHE A 492 -1.49 -4.63 21.21
N LEU A 493 -2.11 -4.77 22.38
CA LEU A 493 -2.66 -3.62 23.11
C LEU A 493 -1.61 -2.98 24.00
N ASP A 494 -0.52 -3.70 24.26
CA ASP A 494 0.60 -3.18 25.00
C ASP A 494 1.56 -2.40 24.08
N GLY A 495 1.22 -1.14 23.83
CA GLY A 495 1.96 -0.23 22.97
C GLY A 495 3.43 -0.06 23.38
N THR A 496 4.33 0.20 22.44
CA THR A 496 5.77 0.26 22.72
C THR A 496 6.16 1.35 23.72
N VAL A 497 5.53 2.53 23.62
CA VAL A 497 5.74 3.62 24.59
C VAL A 497 5.10 3.30 25.94
N ARG A 498 3.97 2.59 25.97
CA ARG A 498 3.32 2.15 27.21
C ARG A 498 4.25 1.26 28.04
N GLN A 499 4.83 0.24 27.40
CA GLN A 499 5.82 -0.66 28.01
C GLN A 499 7.02 0.12 28.54
N GLU A 500 7.56 1.04 27.75
CA GLU A 500 8.68 1.88 28.17
C GLU A 500 8.34 2.71 29.43
N LEU A 501 7.13 3.26 29.54
CA LEU A 501 6.71 4.04 30.70
C LEU A 501 6.43 3.19 31.94
N LEU A 502 5.84 2.00 31.76
CA LEU A 502 5.61 1.04 32.85
C LEU A 502 6.93 0.53 33.43
N GLU A 503 7.89 0.17 32.56
CA GLU A 503 9.20 -0.31 33.01
C GLU A 503 10.02 0.78 33.71
N ARG A 504 9.85 2.06 33.31
CA ARG A 504 10.43 3.21 34.03
C ARG A 504 9.74 3.49 35.36
N GLY A 505 8.58 2.88 35.64
CA GLY A 505 7.78 3.11 36.84
C GLY A 505 7.16 4.51 36.91
N VAL A 506 7.03 5.20 35.77
CA VAL A 506 6.44 6.55 35.72
C VAL A 506 4.93 6.54 35.53
N ILE A 507 4.38 5.40 35.08
CA ILE A 507 2.96 5.06 35.11
C ILE A 507 2.79 3.68 35.74
N ARG A 508 1.60 3.38 36.25
CA ARG A 508 1.20 2.03 36.67
C ARG A 508 -0.11 1.63 36.02
N GLU A 509 -0.33 0.33 35.92
CA GLU A 509 -1.65 -0.21 35.58
C GLU A 509 -2.62 -0.06 36.75
N GLY A 510 -3.87 0.22 36.45
CA GLY A 510 -4.97 0.27 37.42
C GLY A 510 -6.33 0.41 36.77
N GLU A 511 -7.38 0.32 37.58
CA GLU A 511 -8.73 0.67 37.14
C GLU A 511 -8.81 2.17 36.88
N VAL A 512 -9.41 2.53 35.74
CA VAL A 512 -9.64 3.91 35.33
C VAL A 512 -11.10 4.05 34.91
N THR A 513 -11.85 4.84 35.66
CA THR A 513 -13.30 4.98 35.49
C THR A 513 -13.68 6.23 34.70
N VAL A 514 -14.94 6.27 34.25
CA VAL A 514 -15.53 7.50 33.68
C VAL A 514 -15.57 8.63 34.73
N GLU A 515 -15.70 8.30 36.02
CA GLU A 515 -15.65 9.29 37.11
C GLU A 515 -14.24 9.89 37.26
N ASP A 516 -13.19 9.07 37.15
CA ASP A 516 -11.81 9.53 37.16
C ASP A 516 -11.53 10.49 36.00
N TRP A 517 -12.06 10.18 34.81
CA TRP A 517 -12.00 11.07 33.65
C TRP A 517 -12.66 12.42 33.93
N GLU A 518 -13.89 12.43 34.45
CA GLU A 518 -14.62 13.66 34.77
C GLU A 518 -13.90 14.48 35.84
N ARG A 519 -13.28 13.83 36.84
CA ARG A 519 -12.44 14.50 37.82
C ARG A 519 -11.24 15.19 37.17
N CYS A 520 -10.46 14.46 36.36
CA CYS A 520 -9.34 15.03 35.61
C CYS A 520 -9.81 16.18 34.72
N ARG A 521 -10.98 16.08 34.07
CA ARG A 521 -11.55 17.17 33.26
C ARG A 521 -11.76 18.44 34.06
N VAL A 522 -12.30 18.35 35.28
CA VAL A 522 -12.48 19.50 36.18
C VAL A 522 -11.12 20.09 36.58
N GLU A 523 -10.16 19.25 36.96
CA GLU A 523 -8.82 19.69 37.38
C GLU A 523 -8.01 20.32 36.24
N SER A 524 -8.21 19.86 35.00
CA SER A 524 -7.48 20.35 33.81
C SER A 524 -7.65 21.86 33.57
N LYS A 525 -8.78 22.44 34.04
CA LYS A 525 -9.09 23.87 33.95
C LYS A 525 -8.10 24.75 34.72
N GLY A 526 -7.35 24.18 35.68
CA GLY A 526 -6.27 24.85 36.41
C GLY A 526 -4.94 24.94 35.64
N GLY A 527 -4.89 24.53 34.37
CA GLY A 527 -3.65 24.55 33.58
C GLY A 527 -2.68 23.41 33.93
N VAL A 528 -3.06 22.47 34.78
CA VAL A 528 -2.28 21.28 35.12
C VAL A 528 -2.47 20.21 34.04
N VAL A 529 -1.39 19.52 33.67
CA VAL A 529 -1.49 18.31 32.83
C VAL A 529 -1.98 17.17 33.71
N VAL A 530 -3.16 16.67 33.39
CA VAL A 530 -3.88 15.65 34.16
C VAL A 530 -4.15 14.39 33.34
N VAL A 531 -4.02 14.49 32.02
CA VAL A 531 -4.11 13.36 31.10
C VAL A 531 -2.97 13.47 30.10
N VAL A 532 -2.29 12.35 29.89
CA VAL A 532 -1.22 12.22 28.90
C VAL A 532 -1.57 11.05 27.98
N GLY A 533 -1.34 11.26 26.69
CA GLY A 533 -1.43 10.18 25.70
C GLY A 533 -0.04 9.74 25.25
N PHE A 534 0.08 8.50 24.80
CA PHE A 534 1.35 7.98 24.31
C PHE A 534 1.23 6.95 23.18
N ASN A 535 2.06 7.10 22.15
CA ASN A 535 2.13 6.15 21.02
C ASN A 535 3.49 6.23 20.30
N GLY A 536 3.78 5.22 19.45
CA GLY A 536 5.05 5.14 18.73
C GLY A 536 5.31 6.25 17.70
N LEU A 537 4.29 7.03 17.32
CA LEU A 537 4.45 8.16 16.40
C LEU A 537 4.90 9.44 17.12
N ARG A 538 4.34 9.73 18.29
CA ARG A 538 4.52 11.02 19.00
C ARG A 538 5.34 10.91 20.28
N GLY A 539 5.54 9.69 20.80
CA GLY A 539 6.00 9.50 22.16
C GLY A 539 4.89 9.92 23.13
N VAL A 540 5.23 10.66 24.18
CA VAL A 540 4.32 11.16 25.22
C VAL A 540 3.88 12.59 24.90
N TRP A 541 2.59 12.87 25.00
CA TRP A 541 2.01 14.18 24.76
C TRP A 541 0.91 14.52 25.79
N ALA A 542 0.73 15.82 26.05
CA ALA A 542 -0.29 16.31 26.98
C ALA A 542 -1.65 16.42 26.30
N ALA A 543 -2.69 15.90 26.94
CA ALA A 543 -4.05 16.01 26.42
C ALA A 543 -4.72 17.31 26.86
N GLU A 544 -5.51 17.87 25.95
CA GLU A 544 -6.53 18.87 26.21
C GLU A 544 -7.87 18.15 26.20
N LEU A 545 -8.59 18.19 27.33
CA LEU A 545 -9.85 17.48 27.48
C LEU A 545 -10.97 18.35 26.91
N VAL A 546 -11.48 17.98 25.73
CA VAL A 546 -12.48 18.75 24.99
C VAL A 546 -13.85 18.04 25.06
N GLN A 547 -14.93 18.81 25.00
CA GLN A 547 -16.28 18.24 24.84
C GLN A 547 -16.59 18.00 23.36
N PRO A 548 -17.34 16.93 23.03
CA PRO A 548 -17.78 16.63 21.66
C PRO A 548 -18.62 17.75 21.04
#